data_AF-A0A4R5Q7L4-F1
#
_entry.id   AF-A0A4R5Q7L4-F1
#
_cell.length_a   1.000
_cell.length_b   1.000
_cell.length_c   1.000
_cell.angle_alpha   90.00
_cell.angle_beta   90.00
_cell.angle_gamma   90.00
#
_symmetry.space_group_name_H-M   'P 1'
#
loop_
_entity.id
_entity.type
_entity.pdbx_description
1 polymer ?
#
loop_
_entity_poly.entity_id
_entity_poly.type
_entity_poly.pdbx_seq_one_letter_code
_entity_poly.pdbx_strand_id
1 'polypeptide(L)'
;MGRRRPRRSLPLSAQLLLLLLATLASAQAVNAVVVLCFPPSEANHVARLEEVANVLTGGAAQASRSGFDVTVTEQPPRDDYEDPGEIRFRDALARRLGAPPADVRVVMRVAPPGSGPVMGAPRLDRPPPFLAHIGSSRSFGPVEAFSAAIQQPDGRWRVASERTGLLDLWQRRALLWLLGSVLLAAPLGYFFARRLTAPIRTFAEAAERLGRDPRAPALAAEGPAEIGVAARAFNEMQERLRRYVEDRTAMVGAIAHDLRTPLTRLAFRLEAAPEELRAKAAADIAEMEAMIAATLAFVRDATGPAARERVELNSLVESVVTDMAEAGSDATFESCDPLVVEADAVALRRAVTNLTANACRYGARARARVHREGGWAVVEVEDDGPGLPAGELDRVFEPFYRAERSRSRVTGGTGLGLAVVRAIVLAHGGEVALENRREGGMRARLALPL
;
A
#
# COMPACT_ATOMS: atom_id res chain seq x y z
N MET A 1 27.29 6.71 -31.60
CA MET A 1 26.64 6.59 -30.27
C MET A 1 26.43 5.11 -29.94
N GLY A 2 27.22 4.56 -29.02
CA GLY A 2 27.19 3.15 -28.67
C GLY A 2 25.94 2.79 -27.88
N ARG A 3 25.10 1.88 -28.41
CA ARG A 3 23.98 1.26 -27.67
C ARG A 3 24.55 0.48 -26.49
N ARG A 4 24.46 1.02 -25.27
CA ARG A 4 24.71 0.28 -24.03
C ARG A 4 23.75 -0.91 -24.00
N ARG A 5 24.29 -2.12 -24.08
CA ARG A 5 23.49 -3.35 -23.85
C ARG A 5 22.83 -3.24 -22.48
N PRO A 6 21.52 -3.53 -22.34
CA PRO A 6 20.87 -3.49 -21.04
C PRO A 6 21.58 -4.48 -20.12
N ARG A 7 22.08 -4.01 -18.98
CA ARG A 7 22.65 -4.87 -17.94
C ARG A 7 21.54 -5.84 -17.53
N ARG A 8 21.69 -7.12 -17.89
CA ARG A 8 20.77 -8.16 -17.43
C ARG A 8 20.86 -8.20 -15.91
N SER A 9 19.83 -7.69 -15.27
CA SER A 9 19.61 -7.82 -13.84
C SER A 9 19.37 -9.29 -13.52
N LEU A 10 19.79 -9.72 -12.33
CA LEU A 10 19.52 -11.08 -11.85
C LEU A 10 18.00 -11.33 -11.79
N PRO A 11 17.54 -12.57 -11.98
CA PRO A 11 16.14 -12.92 -11.79
C PRO A 11 15.68 -12.58 -10.37
N LEU A 12 14.41 -12.27 -10.21
CA LEU A 12 13.81 -11.81 -8.95
C LEU A 12 13.99 -12.85 -7.83
N SER A 13 13.90 -14.13 -8.18
CA SER A 13 14.19 -15.26 -7.27
C SER A 13 15.64 -15.27 -6.78
N ALA A 14 16.61 -15.01 -7.66
CA ALA A 14 18.03 -14.93 -7.27
C ALA A 14 18.33 -13.70 -6.40
N GLN A 15 17.68 -12.56 -6.66
CA GLN A 15 17.80 -11.38 -5.81
C GLN A 15 17.21 -11.62 -4.42
N LEU A 16 16.03 -12.26 -4.34
CA LEU A 16 15.40 -12.67 -3.08
C LEU A 16 16.28 -13.65 -2.31
N LEU A 17 16.82 -14.66 -3.00
CA LEU A 17 17.72 -15.63 -2.40
C LEU A 17 18.99 -14.97 -1.87
N LEU A 18 19.60 -14.05 -2.63
CA LEU A 18 20.78 -13.30 -2.18
C LEU A 18 20.47 -12.44 -0.96
N LEU A 19 19.30 -11.80 -0.89
CA LEU A 19 18.90 -11.05 0.30
C LEU A 19 18.68 -11.96 1.50
N LEU A 20 17.98 -13.09 1.31
CA LEU A 20 17.76 -14.08 2.37
C LEU A 20 19.09 -14.65 2.89
N LEU A 21 20.00 -15.01 1.98
CA LEU A 21 21.33 -15.49 2.36
C LEU A 21 22.15 -14.39 3.04
N ALA A 22 22.11 -13.15 2.57
CA ALA A 22 22.84 -12.04 3.17
C ALA A 22 22.30 -11.69 4.57
N THR A 23 20.98 -11.65 4.74
CA THR A 23 20.33 -11.41 6.04
C THR A 23 20.59 -12.56 7.01
N LEU A 24 20.49 -13.81 6.56
CA LEU A 24 20.83 -14.99 7.36
C LEU A 24 22.31 -15.01 7.74
N ALA A 25 23.22 -14.80 6.79
CA ALA A 25 24.66 -14.73 7.06
C ALA A 25 25.01 -13.61 8.03
N SER A 26 24.37 -12.44 7.89
CA SER A 26 24.54 -11.32 8.84
C SER A 26 24.07 -11.69 10.25
N ALA A 27 22.90 -12.33 10.36
CA ALA A 27 22.39 -12.80 11.65
C ALA A 27 23.30 -13.86 12.29
N GLN A 28 23.79 -14.83 11.50
CA GLN A 28 24.70 -15.86 11.98
C GLN A 28 26.07 -15.30 12.35
N ALA A 29 26.59 -14.32 11.61
CA ALA A 29 27.84 -13.64 11.93
C ALA A 29 27.72 -12.88 13.26
N VAL A 30 26.62 -12.16 13.48
CA VAL A 30 26.35 -11.50 14.77
C VAL A 30 26.26 -12.52 15.89
N ASN A 31 25.53 -13.61 15.70
CA ASN A 31 25.42 -14.69 16.69
C ASN A 31 26.79 -15.31 17.02
N ALA A 32 27.60 -15.61 16.01
CA ALA A 32 28.94 -16.17 16.18
C ALA A 32 29.88 -15.20 16.91
N VAL A 33 29.84 -13.90 16.59
CA VAL A 33 30.60 -12.86 17.30
C VAL A 33 30.17 -12.77 18.77
N VAL A 34 28.87 -12.88 19.06
CA VAL A 34 28.36 -12.89 20.44
C VAL A 34 28.95 -14.07 21.22
N VAL A 35 28.90 -15.28 20.65
CA VAL A 35 29.41 -16.48 21.32
C VAL A 35 30.93 -16.45 21.49
N LEU A 36 31.68 -15.99 20.49
CA LEU A 36 33.15 -16.00 20.50
C LEU A 36 33.76 -14.87 21.34
N CYS A 37 33.22 -13.66 21.26
CA CYS A 37 33.77 -12.50 21.98
C CYS A 37 33.28 -12.41 23.43
N PHE A 38 32.13 -13.03 23.74
CA PHE A 38 31.52 -12.98 25.06
C PHE A 38 31.01 -14.37 25.44
N PRO A 39 31.92 -15.32 25.74
CA PRO A 39 31.51 -16.60 26.29
C PRO A 39 30.62 -16.36 27.52
N PRO A 40 29.60 -17.19 27.77
CA PRO A 40 28.81 -17.09 28.99
C PRO A 40 29.79 -17.03 30.16
N SER A 41 29.60 -16.04 31.05
CA SER A 41 30.43 -15.95 32.24
C SER A 41 30.39 -17.31 32.89
N GLU A 42 31.56 -17.95 33.04
CA GLU A 42 31.63 -19.17 33.83
C GLU A 42 30.98 -18.82 35.18
N ALA A 43 29.79 -19.35 35.45
CA ALA A 43 29.19 -19.38 36.78
C ALA A 43 30.01 -20.35 37.67
N ASN A 44 31.34 -20.24 37.58
CA ASN A 44 32.35 -20.92 38.34
C ASN A 44 32.91 -19.97 39.40
N HIS A 45 32.08 -19.10 39.97
CA HIS A 45 32.34 -18.71 41.35
C HIS A 45 32.02 -19.92 42.23
N VAL A 46 32.91 -20.93 42.17
CA VAL A 46 33.12 -21.82 43.29
C VAL A 46 33.58 -20.91 44.41
N ALA A 47 32.63 -20.41 45.20
CA ALA A 47 32.88 -19.47 46.28
C ALA A 47 33.98 -20.07 47.16
N ARG A 48 35.19 -19.51 47.08
CA ARG A 48 36.30 -20.05 47.85
C ARG A 48 36.00 -19.77 49.31
N LEU A 49 36.29 -20.74 50.18
CA LEU A 49 36.06 -20.63 51.62
C LEU A 49 36.60 -19.30 52.20
N GLU A 50 37.77 -18.86 51.71
CA GLU A 50 38.41 -17.61 52.11
C GLU A 50 37.64 -16.37 51.70
N GLU A 51 37.04 -16.37 50.51
CA GLU A 51 36.29 -15.23 50.00
C GLU A 51 35.00 -15.05 50.80
N VAL A 52 34.27 -16.14 51.05
CA VAL A 52 33.07 -16.13 51.88
C VAL A 52 33.37 -15.69 53.31
N ALA A 53 34.46 -16.19 53.91
CA ALA A 53 34.87 -15.78 55.25
C ALA A 53 35.21 -14.29 55.33
N ASN A 54 35.90 -13.75 54.32
CA ASN A 54 36.25 -12.33 54.22
C ASN A 54 35.02 -11.44 54.00
N VAL A 55 34.01 -11.92 53.26
CA VAL A 55 32.75 -11.19 53.04
C VAL A 55 31.92 -11.09 54.32
N LEU A 56 31.86 -12.18 55.09
CA LEU A 56 31.11 -12.24 56.35
C LEU A 56 31.73 -11.40 57.47
N THR A 57 33.06 -11.25 57.46
CA THR A 57 33.82 -10.48 58.46
C THR A 57 34.12 -9.05 58.03
N GLY A 58 34.26 -8.80 56.73
CA GLY A 58 34.61 -7.49 56.15
C GLY A 58 33.46 -6.48 56.14
N GLY A 59 33.65 -5.33 55.50
CA GLY A 59 32.60 -4.31 55.34
C GLY A 59 31.64 -4.58 54.17
N ALA A 60 30.45 -3.96 54.16
CA ALA A 60 29.50 -4.07 53.04
C ALA A 60 30.11 -3.66 51.68
N ALA A 61 31.06 -2.73 51.68
CA ALA A 61 31.81 -2.33 50.49
C ALA A 61 32.76 -3.43 49.96
N GLN A 62 33.26 -4.30 50.84
CA GLN A 62 34.11 -5.44 50.47
C GLN A 62 33.27 -6.59 49.93
N ALA A 63 32.10 -6.83 50.53
CA ALA A 63 31.11 -7.78 50.03
C ALA A 63 30.66 -7.49 48.58
N SER A 64 30.32 -6.22 48.31
CA SER A 64 29.87 -5.81 46.98
C SER A 64 30.96 -5.92 45.90
N ARG A 65 32.26 -6.00 46.26
CA ARG A 65 33.36 -6.23 45.31
C ARG A 65 33.54 -7.69 44.94
N SER A 66 33.14 -8.60 45.83
CA SER A 66 33.20 -10.06 45.65
C SER A 66 31.90 -10.67 45.11
N GLY A 67 30.96 -9.84 44.62
CA GLY A 67 29.71 -10.33 44.02
C GLY A 67 28.65 -10.82 45.03
N PHE A 68 28.84 -10.54 46.32
CA PHE A 68 27.89 -10.89 47.37
C PHE A 68 27.12 -9.67 47.84
N ASP A 69 25.81 -9.84 48.05
CA ASP A 69 25.00 -8.93 48.85
C ASP A 69 24.99 -9.40 50.30
N VAL A 70 25.28 -8.46 51.21
CA VAL A 70 25.31 -8.73 52.65
C VAL A 70 24.16 -8.01 53.32
N THR A 71 23.29 -8.79 53.94
CA THR A 71 22.14 -8.31 54.69
C THR A 71 22.25 -8.76 56.15
N VAL A 72 21.63 -8.02 57.06
CA VAL A 72 21.55 -8.41 58.47
C VAL A 72 20.10 -8.75 58.77
N THR A 73 19.85 -9.99 59.17
CA THR A 73 18.51 -10.53 59.47
C THR A 73 18.42 -10.93 60.94
N GLU A 74 17.22 -10.90 61.52
CA GLU A 74 17.02 -11.33 62.92
C GLU A 74 16.99 -12.85 63.08
N GLN A 75 16.65 -13.57 62.01
CA GLN A 75 16.59 -15.02 61.99
C GLN A 75 17.62 -15.59 61.01
N PRO A 76 18.18 -16.78 61.29
CA PRO A 76 19.07 -17.45 60.36
C PRO A 76 18.29 -17.84 59.08
N PRO A 77 18.98 -17.93 57.93
CA PRO A 77 18.42 -18.56 56.74
C PRO A 77 17.95 -19.98 57.08
N ARG A 78 16.71 -20.30 56.70
CA ARG A 78 16.15 -21.65 56.87
C ARG A 78 16.39 -22.45 55.60
N ASP A 79 16.92 -23.66 55.77
CA ASP A 79 16.81 -24.74 54.80
C ASP A 79 16.09 -25.90 55.48
N ASP A 80 15.16 -26.52 54.76
CA ASP A 80 14.39 -27.67 55.24
C ASP A 80 15.19 -28.98 55.07
N TYR A 81 16.37 -28.93 54.42
CA TYR A 81 17.23 -30.06 54.14
C TYR A 81 18.71 -29.70 54.25
N GLU A 82 19.42 -30.22 55.27
CA GLU A 82 20.88 -30.04 55.38
C GLU A 82 21.62 -31.09 54.51
N ASP A 83 22.29 -30.64 53.46
CA ASP A 83 23.16 -31.50 52.64
C ASP A 83 24.48 -31.81 53.41
N PRO A 84 24.97 -33.07 53.44
CA PRO A 84 26.33 -33.39 53.90
C PRO A 84 27.45 -32.50 53.31
N GLY A 85 27.26 -31.90 52.14
CA GLY A 85 28.13 -30.86 51.57
C GLY A 85 28.10 -29.54 52.35
N GLU A 86 26.92 -29.07 52.72
CA GLU A 86 26.70 -27.83 53.50
C GLU A 86 27.28 -27.93 54.89
N ILE A 87 27.07 -29.06 55.58
CA ILE A 87 27.58 -29.32 56.92
C ILE A 87 29.12 -29.19 56.95
N ARG A 88 29.80 -29.80 55.98
CA ARG A 88 31.26 -29.73 55.89
C ARG A 88 31.76 -28.33 55.57
N PHE A 89 31.07 -27.61 54.69
CA PHE A 89 31.43 -26.24 54.35
C PHE A 89 31.20 -25.30 55.55
N ARG A 90 30.06 -25.45 56.25
CA ARG A 90 29.76 -24.75 57.51
C ARG A 90 30.84 -24.97 58.54
N ASP A 91 31.26 -26.21 58.77
CA ASP A 91 32.27 -26.54 59.77
C ASP A 91 33.67 -26.03 59.38
N ALA A 92 34.00 -26.02 58.09
CA ALA A 92 35.23 -25.40 57.58
C ALA A 92 35.20 -23.86 57.73
N LEU A 93 34.05 -23.25 57.46
CA LEU A 93 33.84 -21.81 57.56
C LEU A 93 33.86 -21.35 59.02
N ALA A 94 33.19 -22.08 59.91
CA ALA A 94 33.18 -21.84 61.36
C ALA A 94 34.60 -21.88 61.95
N ARG A 95 35.39 -22.89 61.60
CA ARG A 95 36.80 -22.98 62.01
C ARG A 95 37.63 -21.79 61.54
N ARG A 96 37.36 -21.28 60.33
CA ARG A 96 38.09 -20.13 59.77
C ARG A 96 37.67 -18.80 60.40
N LEU A 97 36.38 -18.66 60.70
CA LEU A 97 35.81 -17.49 61.36
C LEU A 97 36.09 -17.46 62.88
N GLY A 98 36.56 -18.56 63.46
CA GLY A 98 36.78 -18.69 64.90
C GLY A 98 35.47 -18.72 65.70
N ALA A 99 34.35 -19.06 65.05
CA ALA A 99 33.02 -19.12 65.63
C ALA A 99 32.60 -20.58 65.86
N PRO A 100 31.75 -20.89 66.87
CA PRO A 100 31.22 -22.22 67.03
C PRO A 100 30.32 -22.58 65.82
N PRO A 101 30.28 -23.85 65.38
CA PRO A 101 29.46 -24.26 64.23
C PRO A 101 27.97 -23.92 64.37
N ALA A 102 27.47 -23.79 65.60
CA ALA A 102 26.11 -23.37 65.90
C ALA A 102 25.79 -21.93 65.44
N ASP A 103 26.80 -21.08 65.35
CA ASP A 103 26.68 -19.66 65.00
C ASP A 103 26.92 -19.41 63.51
N VAL A 104 27.10 -20.47 62.72
CA VAL A 104 27.28 -20.40 61.26
C VAL A 104 26.17 -21.20 60.59
N ARG A 105 25.60 -20.65 59.52
CA ARG A 105 24.63 -21.33 58.65
C ARG A 105 25.08 -21.22 57.21
N VAL A 106 24.94 -22.30 56.46
CA VAL A 106 25.25 -22.36 55.03
C VAL A 106 24.09 -23.05 54.37
N VAL A 107 23.55 -22.42 53.34
CA VAL A 107 22.40 -22.89 52.58
C VAL A 107 22.77 -22.87 51.10
N MET A 108 22.72 -24.03 50.47
CA MET A 108 23.00 -24.30 49.06
C MET A 108 21.71 -24.81 48.42
N ARG A 109 20.96 -23.95 47.74
CA ARG A 109 19.82 -24.43 46.95
C ARG A 109 20.32 -25.13 45.70
N VAL A 110 20.25 -26.45 45.72
CA VAL A 110 20.45 -27.31 44.55
C VAL A 110 19.14 -27.36 43.76
N ALA A 111 19.20 -27.17 42.44
CA ALA A 111 18.01 -27.28 41.59
C ALA A 111 17.34 -28.67 41.76
N PRO A 112 16.01 -28.77 41.82
CA PRO A 112 15.32 -30.04 42.03
C PRO A 112 15.63 -31.03 40.90
N PRO A 113 15.74 -32.34 41.20
CA PRO A 113 16.03 -33.36 40.19
C PRO A 113 14.90 -33.40 39.15
N GLY A 114 15.17 -32.93 37.93
CA GLY A 114 14.21 -32.93 36.82
C GLY A 114 14.07 -31.61 36.06
N SER A 115 14.60 -30.50 36.58
CA SER A 115 14.87 -29.32 35.74
C SER A 115 15.96 -29.71 34.74
N GLY A 116 15.58 -29.86 33.46
CA GLY A 116 16.50 -30.23 32.39
C GLY A 116 17.77 -29.38 32.39
N PRO A 117 18.87 -29.84 31.77
CA PRO A 117 20.13 -29.11 31.79
C PRO A 117 19.88 -27.66 31.39
N VAL A 118 20.11 -26.73 32.33
CA VAL A 118 20.18 -25.32 32.00
C VAL A 118 21.23 -25.22 30.90
N MET A 119 20.84 -24.80 29.70
CA MET A 119 21.79 -24.67 28.60
C MET A 119 22.87 -23.67 29.03
N GLY A 120 24.09 -24.16 29.27
CA GLY A 120 25.20 -23.37 29.79
C GLY A 120 25.52 -23.56 31.28
N ALA A 121 24.78 -24.36 32.05
CA ALA A 121 25.22 -24.76 33.39
C ALA A 121 26.44 -25.69 33.24
N PRO A 122 27.60 -25.35 33.84
CA PRO A 122 28.78 -26.20 33.77
C PRO A 122 28.46 -27.53 34.44
N ARG A 123 28.71 -28.65 33.73
CA ARG A 123 28.94 -29.91 34.43
C ARG A 123 30.19 -29.69 35.27
N LEU A 124 30.05 -29.75 36.59
CA LEU A 124 31.18 -29.87 37.50
C LEU A 124 31.84 -31.23 37.24
N ASP A 125 32.67 -31.32 36.20
CA ASP A 125 33.48 -32.51 35.90
C ASP A 125 34.51 -32.79 37.02
N ARG A 126 34.73 -31.80 37.90
CA ARG A 126 35.41 -31.98 39.17
C ARG A 126 34.58 -31.36 40.30
N PRO A 127 34.33 -32.09 41.39
CA PRO A 127 33.83 -31.46 42.60
C PRO A 127 34.80 -30.35 43.02
N PRO A 128 34.29 -29.23 43.58
CA PRO A 128 35.13 -28.22 44.23
C PRO A 128 36.22 -28.86 45.09
N PRO A 129 37.43 -28.29 45.22
CA PRO A 129 38.53 -28.93 45.95
C PRO A 129 38.17 -29.33 47.39
N PHE A 130 37.24 -28.62 48.03
CA PHE A 130 36.72 -28.94 49.36
C PHE A 130 35.74 -30.13 49.39
N LEU A 131 35.09 -30.45 48.26
CA LEU A 131 34.24 -31.62 48.06
C LEU A 131 35.03 -32.84 47.51
N ALA A 132 36.32 -32.68 47.14
CA ALA A 132 37.14 -33.76 46.61
C ALA A 132 37.47 -34.87 47.62
N HIS A 133 37.26 -34.64 48.93
CA HIS A 133 37.44 -35.65 49.98
C HIS A 133 36.16 -36.43 50.32
N ILE A 134 35.10 -36.25 49.52
CA ILE A 134 33.83 -36.91 49.69
C ILE A 134 33.81 -38.08 48.72
N GLY A 135 34.10 -39.28 49.22
CA GLY A 135 34.08 -40.53 48.46
C GLY A 135 32.68 -40.96 48.01
N SER A 136 31.91 -40.09 47.35
CA SER A 136 30.62 -40.44 46.75
C SER A 136 30.53 -39.88 45.34
N SER A 137 30.45 -40.76 44.35
CA SER A 137 30.19 -40.49 42.94
C SER A 137 28.74 -40.03 42.70
N ARG A 138 28.30 -38.94 43.35
CA ARG A 138 27.05 -38.27 43.02
C ARG A 138 27.39 -36.93 42.38
N SER A 139 27.06 -36.81 41.10
CA SER A 139 27.12 -35.55 40.38
C SER A 139 26.26 -34.52 41.12
N PHE A 140 26.90 -33.50 41.68
CA PHE A 140 26.18 -32.34 42.21
C PHE A 140 25.44 -31.67 41.06
N GLY A 141 24.14 -31.42 41.22
CA GLY A 141 23.40 -30.56 40.30
C GLY A 141 23.98 -29.14 40.31
N PRO A 142 23.69 -28.31 39.29
CA PRO A 142 24.10 -26.92 39.31
C PRO A 142 23.50 -26.24 40.56
N VAL A 143 24.35 -25.62 41.38
CA VAL A 143 23.92 -24.81 42.52
C VAL A 143 23.30 -23.53 41.95
N GLU A 144 22.01 -23.30 42.20
CA GLU A 144 21.29 -22.13 41.66
C GLU A 144 21.41 -20.89 42.55
N ALA A 145 21.60 -21.08 43.87
CA ALA A 145 21.82 -19.98 44.81
C ALA A 145 22.59 -20.44 46.05
N PHE A 146 23.68 -19.76 46.37
CA PHE A 146 24.47 -19.95 47.59
C PHE A 146 24.25 -18.80 48.58
N SER A 147 24.04 -19.15 49.86
CA SER A 147 24.09 -18.17 50.95
C SER A 147 24.80 -18.73 52.19
N ALA A 148 25.58 -17.87 52.85
CA ALA A 148 26.25 -18.19 54.10
C ALA A 148 25.94 -17.10 55.14
N ALA A 149 25.82 -17.47 56.39
CA ALA A 149 25.47 -16.56 57.46
C ALA A 149 26.28 -16.84 58.73
N ILE A 150 26.59 -15.78 59.49
CA ILE A 150 27.20 -15.85 60.81
C ILE A 150 26.39 -15.03 61.82
N GLN A 151 26.21 -15.57 63.02
CA GLN A 151 25.60 -14.86 64.13
C GLN A 151 26.58 -13.84 64.72
N GLN A 152 26.10 -12.62 64.91
CA GLN A 152 26.85 -11.52 65.50
C GLN A 152 26.66 -11.49 67.03
N PRO A 153 27.54 -10.80 67.77
CA PRO A 153 27.43 -10.69 69.23
C PRO A 153 26.13 -10.05 69.73
N ASP A 154 25.43 -9.30 68.88
CA ASP A 154 24.12 -8.68 69.16
C ASP A 154 22.93 -9.61 68.91
N GLY A 155 23.19 -10.88 68.55
CA GLY A 155 22.19 -11.90 68.28
C GLY A 155 21.64 -11.90 66.85
N ARG A 156 21.98 -10.91 66.01
CA ARG A 156 21.54 -10.83 64.62
C ARG A 156 22.42 -11.68 63.71
N TRP A 157 21.87 -12.08 62.56
CA TRP A 157 22.56 -12.89 61.56
C TRP A 157 23.01 -12.03 60.40
N ARG A 158 24.30 -12.13 60.07
CA ARG A 158 24.86 -11.47 58.90
C ARG A 158 24.93 -12.48 57.76
N VAL A 159 24.10 -12.28 56.74
CA VAL A 159 23.90 -13.19 55.61
C VAL A 159 24.58 -12.63 54.38
N ALA A 160 25.48 -13.39 53.78
CA ALA A 160 26.05 -13.16 52.46
C ALA A 160 25.34 -14.06 51.45
N SER A 161 24.67 -13.46 50.46
CA SER A 161 24.02 -14.16 49.35
C SER A 161 24.63 -13.72 48.02
N GLU A 162 24.75 -14.64 47.06
CA GLU A 162 25.24 -14.31 45.72
C GLU A 162 24.27 -13.34 45.01
N ARG A 163 24.81 -12.28 44.38
CA ARG A 163 23.99 -11.28 43.70
C ARG A 163 23.51 -11.81 42.34
N THR A 164 22.28 -12.33 42.30
CA THR A 164 21.62 -12.71 41.04
C THR A 164 20.91 -11.49 40.43
N GLY A 165 21.45 -10.97 39.32
CA GLY A 165 20.74 -9.94 38.54
C GLY A 165 19.58 -10.56 37.76
N LEU A 166 18.50 -9.80 37.51
CA LEU A 166 17.36 -10.26 36.68
C LEU A 166 17.78 -10.69 35.25
N LEU A 167 18.89 -10.15 34.74
CA LEU A 167 19.52 -10.50 33.47
C LEU A 167 21.04 -10.36 33.62
N ASP A 168 21.77 -11.42 33.31
CA ASP A 168 23.24 -11.42 33.32
C ASP A 168 23.81 -10.42 32.30
N LEU A 169 25.05 -9.98 32.53
CA LEU A 169 25.75 -9.05 31.61
C LEU A 169 25.87 -9.61 30.20
N TRP A 170 26.09 -10.92 30.05
CA TRP A 170 26.16 -11.57 28.74
C TRP A 170 24.78 -11.58 28.05
N GLN A 171 23.68 -11.77 28.79
CA GLN A 171 22.31 -11.70 28.25
C GLN A 171 21.95 -10.28 27.79
N ARG A 172 22.28 -9.25 28.59
CA ARG A 172 22.07 -7.84 28.21
C ARG A 172 22.84 -7.48 26.95
N ARG A 173 24.10 -7.93 26.83
CA ARG A 173 24.91 -7.72 25.64
C ARG A 173 24.35 -8.48 24.44
N ALA A 174 23.92 -9.73 24.60
CA ALA A 174 23.28 -10.50 23.55
C ALA A 174 22.00 -9.82 23.03
N LEU A 175 21.18 -9.27 23.93
CA LEU A 175 19.98 -8.49 23.56
C LEU A 175 20.32 -7.21 22.78
N LEU A 176 21.35 -6.47 23.20
CA LEU A 176 21.80 -5.26 22.48
C LEU A 176 22.33 -5.60 21.07
N TRP A 177 23.05 -6.70 20.93
CA TRP A 177 23.51 -7.19 19.63
C TRP A 177 22.37 -7.68 18.75
N LEU A 178 21.40 -8.40 19.32
CA LEU A 178 20.17 -8.79 18.61
C LEU A 178 19.45 -7.54 18.08
N LEU A 179 19.23 -6.54 18.94
CA LEU A 179 18.63 -5.27 18.55
C LEU A 179 19.43 -4.58 17.44
N GLY A 180 20.76 -4.53 17.56
CA GLY A 180 21.65 -3.95 16.55
C GLY A 180 21.53 -4.66 15.19
N SER A 181 21.43 -6.00 15.19
CA SER A 181 21.25 -6.79 13.96
C SER A 181 19.90 -6.53 13.27
N VAL A 182 18.82 -6.39 14.06
CA VAL A 182 17.49 -6.03 13.53
C VAL A 182 17.53 -4.63 12.94
N LEU A 183 18.15 -3.66 13.64
CA LEU A 183 18.28 -2.28 13.16
C LEU A 183 19.11 -2.18 11.87
N LEU A 184 20.07 -3.08 11.65
CA LEU A 184 20.86 -3.12 10.42
C LEU A 184 20.13 -3.83 9.28
N ALA A 185 19.39 -4.90 9.57
CA ALA A 185 18.67 -5.69 8.57
C ALA A 185 17.37 -5.01 8.09
N ALA A 186 16.67 -4.28 8.98
CA ALA A 186 15.38 -3.67 8.66
C ALA A 186 15.43 -2.67 7.49
N PRO A 187 16.41 -1.74 7.37
CA PRO A 187 16.54 -0.84 6.24
C PRO A 187 16.77 -1.57 4.91
N LEU A 188 17.59 -2.63 4.93
CA LEU A 188 17.85 -3.47 3.75
C LEU A 188 16.58 -4.19 3.28
N GLY A 189 15.85 -4.79 4.23
CA GLY A 189 14.56 -5.44 3.96
C GLY A 189 13.53 -4.45 3.43
N TYR A 190 13.43 -3.27 4.02
CA TYR A 190 12.52 -2.20 3.58
C TYR A 190 12.84 -1.70 2.17
N PHE A 191 14.11 -1.42 1.87
CA PHE A 191 14.53 -0.99 0.54
C PHE A 191 14.23 -2.06 -0.52
N PHE A 192 14.48 -3.33 -0.19
CA PHE A 192 14.19 -4.45 -1.09
C PHE A 192 12.69 -4.64 -1.30
N ALA A 193 11.88 -4.56 -0.24
CA ALA A 193 10.42 -4.62 -0.33
C ALA A 193 9.88 -3.49 -1.23
N ARG A 194 10.33 -2.25 -1.03
CA ARG A 194 9.96 -1.13 -1.92
C ARG A 194 10.35 -1.39 -3.37
N ARG A 195 11.54 -1.97 -3.62
CA ARG A 195 12.01 -2.30 -4.96
C ARG A 195 11.17 -3.39 -5.63
N LEU A 196 10.65 -4.35 -4.87
CA LEU A 196 9.76 -5.40 -5.36
C LEU A 196 8.34 -4.90 -5.64
N THR A 197 7.82 -4.02 -4.80
CA THR A 197 6.43 -3.52 -4.92
C THR A 197 6.30 -2.35 -5.89
N ALA A 198 7.36 -1.58 -6.12
CA ALA A 198 7.32 -0.42 -7.01
C ALA A 198 6.81 -0.76 -8.44
N PRO A 199 7.30 -1.82 -9.12
CA PRO A 199 6.79 -2.18 -10.45
C PRO A 199 5.29 -2.48 -10.48
N ILE A 200 4.74 -3.09 -9.42
CA ILE A 200 3.31 -3.43 -9.35
C ILE A 200 2.44 -2.17 -9.44
N ARG A 201 2.84 -1.09 -8.74
CA ARG A 201 2.15 0.20 -8.84
C ARG A 201 2.24 0.79 -10.25
N THR A 202 3.42 0.71 -10.87
CA THR A 202 3.61 1.17 -12.24
C THR A 202 2.75 0.40 -13.25
N PHE A 203 2.59 -0.92 -13.08
CA PHE A 203 1.66 -1.71 -13.91
C PHE A 203 0.20 -1.33 -13.67
N ALA A 204 -0.21 -1.10 -12.42
CA ALA A 204 -1.56 -0.68 -12.09
C ALA A 204 -1.90 0.68 -12.72
N GLU A 205 -1.01 1.66 -12.55
CA GLU A 205 -1.13 2.99 -13.17
C GLU A 205 -1.14 2.90 -14.70
N ALA A 206 -0.31 2.04 -15.30
CA ALA A 206 -0.30 1.83 -16.74
C ALA A 206 -1.58 1.17 -17.26
N ALA A 207 -2.15 0.20 -16.52
CA ALA A 207 -3.42 -0.42 -16.87
C ALA A 207 -4.58 0.59 -16.80
N GLU A 208 -4.60 1.45 -15.78
CA GLU A 208 -5.61 2.51 -15.63
C GLU A 208 -5.49 3.56 -16.74
N ARG A 209 -4.26 3.96 -17.09
CA ARG A 209 -4.00 4.84 -18.25
C ARG A 209 -4.41 4.19 -19.56
N LEU A 210 -4.09 2.91 -19.78
CA LEU A 210 -4.46 2.18 -20.99
C LEU A 210 -5.98 2.13 -21.19
N GLY A 211 -6.75 2.01 -20.10
CA GLY A 211 -8.21 2.07 -20.14
C GLY A 211 -8.77 3.43 -20.56
N ARG A 212 -8.05 4.53 -20.29
CA ARG A 212 -8.44 5.90 -20.67
C ARG A 212 -7.92 6.30 -22.05
N ASP A 213 -6.67 5.93 -22.35
CA ASP A 213 -5.99 6.26 -23.60
C ASP A 213 -5.12 5.07 -24.08
N PRO A 214 -5.58 4.33 -25.10
CA PRO A 214 -4.81 3.26 -25.73
C PRO A 214 -3.44 3.69 -26.30
N ARG A 215 -3.24 5.00 -26.54
CA ARG A 215 -1.99 5.57 -27.07
C ARG A 215 -1.04 6.09 -26.00
N ALA A 216 -1.34 5.86 -24.72
CA ALA A 216 -0.45 6.23 -23.62
C ALA A 216 0.98 5.66 -23.81
N PRO A 217 2.03 6.30 -23.26
CA PRO A 217 3.40 5.80 -23.39
C PRO A 217 3.56 4.37 -22.86
N ALA A 218 4.26 3.53 -23.64
CA ALA A 218 4.55 2.15 -23.28
C ALA A 218 5.38 2.06 -21.98
N LEU A 219 5.22 0.95 -21.24
CA LEU A 219 6.01 0.70 -20.05
C LEU A 219 7.49 0.52 -20.41
N ALA A 220 8.37 1.19 -19.65
CA ALA A 220 9.80 0.94 -19.74
C ALA A 220 10.09 -0.51 -19.32
N ALA A 221 10.70 -1.29 -20.22
CA ALA A 221 11.08 -2.68 -19.94
C ALA A 221 12.37 -2.77 -19.10
N GLU A 222 12.38 -2.04 -17.98
CA GLU A 222 13.48 -1.95 -17.03
C GLU A 222 13.16 -2.74 -15.76
N GLY A 223 14.19 -3.30 -15.11
CA GLY A 223 14.05 -4.06 -13.87
C GLY A 223 14.51 -5.51 -13.98
N PRO A 224 14.18 -6.36 -12.99
CA PRO A 224 14.43 -7.80 -13.01
C PRO A 224 13.92 -8.48 -14.29
N ALA A 225 14.52 -9.60 -14.68
CA ALA A 225 14.20 -10.29 -15.94
C ALA A 225 12.69 -10.55 -16.12
N GLU A 226 12.02 -10.97 -15.05
CA GLU A 226 10.59 -11.28 -15.00
C GLU A 226 9.73 -10.03 -15.21
N ILE A 227 10.09 -8.92 -14.55
CA ILE A 227 9.43 -7.62 -14.73
C ILE A 227 9.58 -7.13 -16.17
N GLY A 228 10.78 -7.29 -16.76
CA GLY A 228 11.01 -6.93 -18.15
C GLY A 228 10.22 -7.79 -19.15
N VAL A 229 9.99 -9.07 -18.86
CA VAL A 229 9.11 -9.95 -19.66
C VAL A 229 7.67 -9.49 -19.55
N ALA A 230 7.18 -9.25 -18.33
CA ALA A 230 5.81 -8.76 -18.11
C ALA A 230 5.57 -7.40 -18.80
N ALA A 231 6.54 -6.49 -18.74
CA ALA A 231 6.45 -5.18 -19.40
C ALA A 231 6.35 -5.32 -20.92
N ARG A 232 7.13 -6.22 -21.53
CA ARG A 232 7.02 -6.51 -22.97
C ARG A 232 5.67 -7.10 -23.35
N ALA A 233 5.18 -8.09 -22.59
CA ALA A 233 3.87 -8.70 -22.84
C ALA A 233 2.73 -7.67 -22.71
N PHE A 234 2.80 -6.79 -21.70
CA PHE A 234 1.86 -5.68 -21.55
C PHE A 234 1.91 -4.71 -22.73
N ASN A 235 3.10 -4.30 -23.17
CA ASN A 235 3.26 -3.41 -24.31
C ASN A 235 2.76 -4.04 -25.62
N GLU A 236 2.96 -5.35 -25.82
CA GLU A 236 2.40 -6.08 -26.96
C GLU A 236 0.87 -6.12 -26.94
N MET A 237 0.26 -6.31 -25.76
CA MET A 237 -1.19 -6.26 -25.58
C MET A 237 -1.72 -4.85 -25.88
N GLN A 238 -1.07 -3.81 -25.36
CA GLN A 238 -1.41 -2.41 -25.65
C GLN A 238 -1.36 -2.13 -27.16
N GLU A 239 -0.30 -2.55 -27.86
CA GLU A 239 -0.16 -2.32 -29.29
C GLU A 239 -1.21 -3.08 -30.13
N ARG A 240 -1.61 -4.29 -29.69
CA ARG A 240 -2.72 -5.02 -30.32
C ARG A 240 -4.05 -4.30 -30.12
N LEU A 241 -4.31 -3.79 -28.91
CA LEU A 241 -5.54 -3.05 -28.60
C LEU A 241 -5.60 -1.74 -29.40
N ARG A 242 -4.49 -1.01 -29.47
CA ARG A 242 -4.35 0.23 -30.26
C ARG A 242 -4.70 -0.02 -31.73
N ARG A 243 -4.07 -1.02 -32.35
CA ARG A 243 -4.38 -1.41 -33.74
C ARG A 243 -5.83 -1.83 -33.93
N TYR A 244 -6.38 -2.62 -33.01
CA TYR A 244 -7.79 -3.03 -33.08
C TYR A 244 -8.75 -1.83 -33.08
N VAL A 245 -8.49 -0.82 -32.24
CA VAL A 245 -9.28 0.41 -32.17
C VAL A 245 -9.12 1.27 -33.42
N GLU A 246 -7.88 1.41 -33.91
CA GLU A 246 -7.58 2.17 -35.14
C GLU A 246 -8.22 1.52 -36.38
N ASP A 247 -8.10 0.20 -36.53
CA ASP A 247 -8.69 -0.56 -37.63
C ASP A 247 -10.23 -0.45 -37.61
N ARG A 248 -10.84 -0.54 -36.42
CA ARG A 248 -12.30 -0.38 -36.28
C ARG A 248 -12.75 1.04 -36.63
N THR A 249 -11.95 2.05 -36.30
CA THR A 249 -12.22 3.45 -36.66
C THR A 249 -12.10 3.69 -38.15
N ALA A 250 -11.04 3.15 -38.78
CA ALA A 250 -10.84 3.21 -40.21
C ALA A 250 -11.97 2.51 -40.97
N MET A 251 -12.42 1.34 -40.49
CA MET A 251 -13.55 0.61 -41.07
C MET A 251 -14.85 1.41 -41.04
N VAL A 252 -15.20 2.04 -39.91
CA VAL A 252 -16.39 2.90 -39.84
C VAL A 252 -16.23 4.11 -40.76
N GLY A 253 -15.03 4.67 -40.86
CA GLY A 253 -14.63 5.69 -41.83
C GLY A 253 -14.96 5.32 -43.27
N ALA A 254 -14.50 4.15 -43.71
CA ALA A 254 -14.71 3.64 -45.05
C ALA A 254 -16.20 3.36 -45.34
N ILE A 255 -16.91 2.70 -44.42
CA ILE A 255 -18.36 2.42 -44.57
C ILE A 255 -19.15 3.73 -44.75
N ALA A 256 -18.85 4.75 -43.94
CA ALA A 256 -19.51 6.05 -44.03
C ALA A 256 -19.27 6.76 -45.37
N HIS A 257 -18.03 6.70 -45.88
CA HIS A 257 -17.70 7.24 -47.19
C HIS A 257 -18.48 6.51 -48.31
N ASP A 258 -18.51 5.18 -48.25
CA ASP A 258 -19.20 4.34 -49.22
C ASP A 258 -20.72 4.49 -49.17
N LEU A 259 -21.29 4.92 -48.02
CA LEU A 259 -22.72 5.25 -47.88
C LEU A 259 -23.08 6.64 -48.40
N ARG A 260 -22.18 7.63 -48.34
CA ARG A 260 -22.46 8.98 -48.91
C ARG A 260 -22.66 8.91 -50.43
N THR A 261 -21.83 8.14 -51.13
CA THR A 261 -21.88 8.03 -52.60
C THR A 261 -23.25 7.57 -53.14
N PRO A 262 -23.91 6.49 -52.64
CA PRO A 262 -25.25 6.12 -53.05
C PRO A 262 -26.32 7.10 -52.56
N LEU A 263 -26.15 7.76 -51.40
CA LEU A 263 -27.09 8.79 -50.92
C LEU A 263 -27.11 10.02 -51.84
N THR A 264 -25.94 10.53 -52.24
CA THR A 264 -25.85 11.64 -53.19
C THR A 264 -26.44 11.28 -54.55
N ARG A 265 -26.23 10.04 -55.03
CA ARG A 265 -26.86 9.54 -56.26
C ARG A 265 -28.38 9.43 -56.12
N LEU A 266 -28.89 9.01 -54.96
CA LEU A 266 -30.33 8.95 -54.69
C LEU A 266 -30.92 10.36 -54.68
N ALA A 267 -30.26 11.32 -54.03
CA ALA A 267 -30.67 12.73 -54.01
C ALA A 267 -30.80 13.30 -55.43
N PHE A 268 -29.82 13.04 -56.30
CA PHE A 268 -29.86 13.47 -57.69
C PHE A 268 -31.02 12.82 -58.48
N ARG A 269 -31.27 11.51 -58.28
CA ARG A 269 -32.39 10.81 -58.94
C ARG A 269 -33.76 11.35 -58.52
N LEU A 270 -33.85 11.97 -57.35
CA LEU A 270 -35.09 12.56 -56.82
C LEU A 270 -35.37 13.97 -57.34
N GLU A 271 -34.43 14.61 -58.06
CA GLU A 271 -34.64 15.94 -58.64
C GLU A 271 -35.82 15.98 -59.63
N ALA A 272 -36.10 14.87 -60.31
CA ALA A 272 -37.23 14.74 -61.24
C ALA A 272 -38.54 14.27 -60.58
N ALA A 273 -38.55 14.06 -59.25
CA ALA A 273 -39.74 13.61 -58.53
C ALA A 273 -40.70 14.77 -58.23
N PRO A 274 -42.00 14.50 -57.99
CA PRO A 274 -42.95 15.51 -57.52
C PRO A 274 -42.47 16.22 -56.26
N GLU A 275 -42.75 17.52 -56.13
CA GLU A 275 -42.22 18.39 -55.06
C GLU A 275 -42.36 17.81 -53.66
N GLU A 276 -43.54 17.29 -53.32
CA GLU A 276 -43.82 16.73 -52.01
C GLU A 276 -43.00 15.47 -51.70
N LEU A 277 -42.73 14.65 -52.71
CA LEU A 277 -41.92 13.44 -52.58
C LEU A 277 -40.43 13.81 -52.53
N ARG A 278 -40.01 14.77 -53.34
CA ARG A 278 -38.64 15.32 -53.37
C ARG A 278 -38.28 15.94 -52.02
N ALA A 279 -39.14 16.77 -51.45
CA ALA A 279 -38.92 17.41 -50.15
C ALA A 279 -38.82 16.38 -49.02
N LYS A 280 -39.73 15.38 -48.98
CA LYS A 280 -39.69 14.31 -47.97
C LYS A 280 -38.45 13.44 -48.10
N ALA A 281 -38.10 13.02 -49.32
CA ALA A 281 -36.94 12.17 -49.54
C ALA A 281 -35.61 12.93 -49.34
N ALA A 282 -35.54 14.21 -49.66
CA ALA A 282 -34.40 15.06 -49.34
C ALA A 282 -34.20 15.21 -47.82
N ALA A 283 -35.29 15.36 -47.06
CA ALA A 283 -35.23 15.36 -45.60
C ALA A 283 -34.73 14.03 -45.03
N ASP A 284 -35.23 12.89 -45.54
CA ASP A 284 -34.76 11.56 -45.13
C ASP A 284 -33.26 11.36 -45.46
N ILE A 285 -32.79 11.84 -46.61
CA ILE A 285 -31.37 11.78 -47.00
C ILE A 285 -30.50 12.66 -46.09
N ALA A 286 -30.93 13.90 -45.83
CA ALA A 286 -30.22 14.80 -44.92
C ALA A 286 -30.14 14.22 -43.50
N GLU A 287 -31.21 13.55 -43.02
CA GLU A 287 -31.19 12.82 -41.76
C GLU A 287 -30.14 11.70 -41.79
N MET A 288 -30.14 10.85 -42.83
CA MET A 288 -29.14 9.78 -42.98
C MET A 288 -27.70 10.30 -43.01
N GLU A 289 -27.44 11.40 -43.72
CA GLU A 289 -26.11 12.04 -43.75
C GLU A 289 -25.70 12.57 -42.37
N ALA A 290 -26.63 13.18 -41.64
CA ALA A 290 -26.42 13.61 -40.26
C ALA A 290 -26.13 12.43 -39.32
N MET A 291 -26.83 11.29 -39.50
CA MET A 291 -26.55 10.07 -38.73
C MET A 291 -25.16 9.51 -38.99
N ILE A 292 -24.75 9.47 -40.26
CA ILE A 292 -23.41 9.03 -40.65
C ILE A 292 -22.34 9.96 -40.08
N ALA A 293 -22.55 11.28 -40.20
CA ALA A 293 -21.63 12.28 -39.65
C ALA A 293 -21.50 12.14 -38.13
N ALA A 294 -22.61 12.01 -37.40
CA ALA A 294 -22.62 11.82 -35.96
C ALA A 294 -21.92 10.52 -35.54
N THR A 295 -22.11 9.42 -36.27
CA THR A 295 -21.46 8.14 -35.99
C THR A 295 -19.95 8.22 -36.17
N LEU A 296 -19.49 8.83 -37.27
CA LEU A 296 -18.06 9.07 -37.51
C LEU A 296 -17.43 9.98 -36.47
N ALA A 297 -18.19 10.98 -36.03
CA ALA A 297 -17.75 11.92 -35.03
C ALA A 297 -17.63 11.23 -33.66
N PHE A 298 -18.59 10.38 -33.29
CA PHE A 298 -18.54 9.54 -32.09
C PHE A 298 -17.33 8.60 -32.06
N VAL A 299 -17.08 7.87 -33.16
CA VAL A 299 -15.94 6.95 -33.24
C VAL A 299 -14.61 7.70 -33.19
N ARG A 300 -14.53 8.88 -33.81
CA ARG A 300 -13.34 9.74 -33.72
C ARG A 300 -13.07 10.24 -32.30
N ASP A 301 -14.08 10.69 -31.57
CA ASP A 301 -13.86 11.18 -30.20
C ASP A 301 -13.49 10.06 -29.24
N ALA A 302 -14.06 8.87 -29.42
CA ALA A 302 -13.72 7.70 -28.61
C ALA A 302 -12.27 7.23 -28.84
N THR A 303 -11.61 7.70 -29.90
CA THR A 303 -10.32 7.19 -30.35
C THR A 303 -9.30 8.28 -30.66
N GLY A 304 -9.60 9.56 -30.41
CA GLY A 304 -8.74 10.68 -30.77
C GLY A 304 -7.69 10.99 -29.69
N PRO A 305 -6.47 11.45 -30.05
CA PRO A 305 -5.55 11.98 -29.07
C PRO A 305 -6.11 13.30 -28.54
N ALA A 306 -6.44 13.36 -27.25
CA ALA A 306 -6.81 14.61 -26.60
C ALA A 306 -5.56 15.50 -26.54
N ALA A 307 -5.45 16.46 -27.46
CA ALA A 307 -4.50 17.55 -27.32
C ALA A 307 -5.00 18.43 -26.16
N ARG A 308 -4.65 18.04 -24.94
CA ARG A 308 -5.08 18.75 -23.74
C ARG A 308 -4.36 20.09 -23.68
N GLU A 309 -5.14 21.15 -23.57
CA GLU A 309 -4.69 22.50 -23.35
C GLU A 309 -5.45 23.12 -22.18
N ARG A 310 -4.96 24.26 -21.70
CA ARG A 310 -5.65 25.03 -20.67
C ARG A 310 -6.88 25.70 -21.26
N VAL A 311 -8.05 25.14 -20.97
CA VAL A 311 -9.35 25.65 -21.43
C VAL A 311 -10.05 26.34 -20.27
N GLU A 312 -10.45 27.60 -20.49
CA GLU A 312 -11.31 28.33 -19.57
C GLU A 312 -12.79 27.96 -19.88
N LEU A 313 -13.43 27.27 -18.93
CA LEU A 313 -14.74 26.67 -19.11
C LEU A 313 -15.84 27.71 -19.30
N ASN A 314 -15.77 28.84 -18.61
CA ASN A 314 -16.84 29.83 -18.66
C ASN A 314 -16.94 30.40 -20.07
N SER A 315 -15.81 30.79 -20.67
CA SER A 315 -15.70 31.30 -22.03
C SER A 315 -16.16 30.26 -23.07
N LEU A 316 -15.82 28.99 -22.87
CA LEU A 316 -16.24 27.92 -23.77
C LEU A 316 -17.76 27.70 -23.72
N VAL A 317 -18.34 27.62 -22.52
CA VAL A 317 -19.78 27.41 -22.32
C VAL A 317 -20.57 28.64 -22.78
N GLU A 318 -20.11 29.85 -22.44
CA GLU A 318 -20.70 31.11 -22.89
C GLU A 318 -20.73 31.21 -24.41
N SER A 319 -19.62 30.88 -25.09
CA SER A 319 -19.56 30.85 -26.54
C SER A 319 -20.59 29.88 -27.14
N VAL A 320 -20.70 28.65 -26.61
CA VAL A 320 -21.67 27.66 -27.11
C VAL A 320 -23.11 28.12 -26.90
N VAL A 321 -23.42 28.67 -25.73
CA VAL A 321 -24.77 29.16 -25.41
C VAL A 321 -25.13 30.36 -26.29
N THR A 322 -24.17 31.25 -26.54
CA THR A 322 -24.35 32.41 -27.43
C THR A 322 -24.62 31.96 -28.86
N ASP A 323 -23.83 31.01 -29.39
CA ASP A 323 -24.04 30.44 -30.74
C ASP A 323 -25.46 29.84 -30.87
N MET A 324 -25.96 29.17 -29.82
CA MET A 324 -27.30 28.58 -29.79
C MET A 324 -28.40 29.66 -29.73
N ALA A 325 -28.19 30.73 -28.98
CA ALA A 325 -29.11 31.86 -28.89
C ALA A 325 -29.20 32.62 -30.22
N GLU A 326 -28.08 32.84 -30.90
CA GLU A 326 -28.03 33.45 -32.24
C GLU A 326 -28.73 32.59 -33.30
N ALA A 327 -28.70 31.26 -33.15
CA ALA A 327 -29.46 30.33 -33.98
C ALA A 327 -30.97 30.30 -33.67
N GLY A 328 -31.45 31.11 -32.72
CA GLY A 328 -32.86 31.26 -32.37
C GLY A 328 -33.37 30.32 -31.27
N SER A 329 -32.48 29.62 -30.55
CA SER A 329 -32.86 28.82 -29.39
C SER A 329 -32.92 29.67 -28.11
N ASP A 330 -33.77 29.29 -27.16
CA ASP A 330 -33.80 29.93 -25.83
C ASP A 330 -32.70 29.33 -24.94
N ALA A 331 -31.49 29.91 -25.00
CA ALA A 331 -30.33 29.45 -24.24
C ALA A 331 -29.72 30.61 -23.45
N THR A 332 -29.42 30.38 -22.16
CA THR A 332 -28.87 31.40 -21.26
C THR A 332 -27.70 30.85 -20.45
N PHE A 333 -26.73 31.70 -20.16
CA PHE A 333 -25.53 31.35 -19.40
C PHE A 333 -25.41 32.25 -18.18
N GLU A 334 -25.20 31.65 -17.01
CA GLU A 334 -24.90 32.37 -15.77
C GLU A 334 -23.39 32.47 -15.57
N SER A 335 -22.86 33.68 -15.69
CA SER A 335 -21.43 33.95 -15.51
C SER A 335 -20.99 33.68 -14.06
N CYS A 336 -19.87 33.00 -13.90
CA CYS A 336 -19.30 32.59 -12.62
C CYS A 336 -17.79 32.89 -12.57
N ASP A 337 -17.12 32.52 -11.48
CA ASP A 337 -15.67 32.63 -11.37
C ASP A 337 -14.96 31.81 -12.49
N PRO A 338 -13.90 32.36 -13.14
CA PRO A 338 -13.19 31.65 -14.19
C PRO A 338 -12.62 30.32 -13.73
N LEU A 339 -12.86 29.27 -14.51
CA LEU A 339 -12.49 27.88 -14.19
C LEU A 339 -11.69 27.30 -15.34
N VAL A 340 -10.40 27.05 -15.09
CA VAL A 340 -9.48 26.50 -16.10
C VAL A 340 -9.22 25.02 -15.85
N VAL A 341 -9.38 24.19 -16.88
CA VAL A 341 -9.11 22.75 -16.86
C VAL A 341 -8.17 22.34 -18.00
N GLU A 342 -7.50 21.20 -17.86
CA GLU A 342 -6.70 20.59 -18.93
C GLU A 342 -7.57 19.68 -19.80
N ALA A 343 -8.01 20.19 -20.95
CA ALA A 343 -8.98 19.52 -21.82
C ALA A 343 -8.71 19.74 -23.32
N ASP A 344 -9.28 18.88 -24.14
CA ASP A 344 -9.41 19.11 -25.59
C ASP A 344 -10.58 20.07 -25.82
N ALA A 345 -10.28 21.31 -26.21
CA ALA A 345 -11.28 22.37 -26.36
C ALA A 345 -12.35 22.03 -27.40
N VAL A 346 -11.99 21.33 -28.49
CA VAL A 346 -12.91 20.98 -29.58
C VAL A 346 -13.88 19.90 -29.12
N ALA A 347 -13.35 18.86 -28.46
CA ALA A 347 -14.16 17.80 -27.88
C ALA A 347 -15.11 18.38 -26.81
N LEU A 348 -14.59 19.18 -25.89
CA LEU A 348 -15.39 19.74 -24.80
C LEU A 348 -16.49 20.68 -25.31
N ARG A 349 -16.18 21.56 -26.28
CA ARG A 349 -17.18 22.40 -26.97
C ARG A 349 -18.32 21.55 -27.49
N ARG A 350 -18.02 20.45 -28.17
CA ARG A 350 -19.03 19.55 -28.72
C ARG A 350 -19.86 18.84 -27.66
N ALA A 351 -19.26 18.45 -26.53
CA ALA A 351 -20.02 17.89 -25.41
C ALA A 351 -21.04 18.90 -24.87
N VAL A 352 -20.62 20.15 -24.66
CA VAL A 352 -21.50 21.23 -24.20
C VAL A 352 -22.57 21.56 -25.25
N THR A 353 -22.23 21.59 -26.54
CA THR A 353 -23.20 21.79 -27.62
C THR A 353 -24.26 20.69 -27.62
N ASN A 354 -23.89 19.42 -27.44
CA ASN A 354 -24.85 18.32 -27.38
C ASN A 354 -25.78 18.41 -26.16
N LEU A 355 -25.26 18.78 -24.99
CA LEU A 355 -26.09 18.99 -23.79
C LEU A 355 -27.07 20.16 -24.00
N THR A 356 -26.58 21.29 -24.48
CA THR A 356 -27.37 22.51 -24.70
C THR A 356 -28.43 22.29 -25.80
N ALA A 357 -28.06 21.63 -26.90
CA ALA A 357 -28.99 21.30 -27.98
C ALA A 357 -30.08 20.33 -27.52
N ASN A 358 -29.74 19.34 -26.67
CA ASN A 358 -30.75 18.47 -26.07
C ASN A 358 -31.69 19.24 -25.14
N ALA A 359 -31.17 20.11 -24.28
CA ALA A 359 -31.98 20.94 -23.39
C ALA A 359 -32.98 21.82 -24.16
N CYS A 360 -32.52 22.54 -25.20
CA CYS A 360 -33.40 23.33 -26.07
C CYS A 360 -34.43 22.47 -26.79
N ARG A 361 -34.04 21.28 -27.26
CA ARG A 361 -34.91 20.40 -28.05
C ARG A 361 -36.03 19.76 -27.24
N TYR A 362 -35.71 19.25 -26.05
CA TYR A 362 -36.63 18.46 -25.24
C TYR A 362 -37.28 19.25 -24.09
N GLY A 363 -36.65 20.33 -23.63
CA GLY A 363 -37.14 21.16 -22.55
C GLY A 363 -37.34 22.63 -22.90
N ALA A 364 -37.40 22.96 -24.19
CA ALA A 364 -37.66 24.29 -24.78
C ALA A 364 -36.64 25.40 -24.48
N ARG A 365 -35.98 25.35 -23.33
CA ARG A 365 -34.97 26.31 -22.88
C ARG A 365 -33.77 25.57 -22.28
N ALA A 366 -32.58 26.12 -22.47
CA ALA A 366 -31.36 25.69 -21.80
C ALA A 366 -30.84 26.79 -20.85
N ARG A 367 -30.53 26.43 -19.61
CA ARG A 367 -29.83 27.28 -18.63
C ARG A 367 -28.52 26.61 -18.26
N ALA A 368 -27.40 27.21 -18.65
CA ALA A 368 -26.07 26.70 -18.38
C ALA A 368 -25.37 27.49 -17.27
N ARG A 369 -24.65 26.80 -16.38
CA ARG A 369 -23.78 27.42 -15.37
C ARG A 369 -22.51 26.60 -15.17
N VAL A 370 -21.43 27.27 -14.76
CA VAL A 370 -20.16 26.63 -14.44
C VAL A 370 -19.78 26.96 -13.01
N HIS A 371 -19.42 25.97 -12.21
CA HIS A 371 -19.00 26.22 -10.83
C HIS A 371 -17.98 25.18 -10.35
N ARG A 372 -17.30 25.50 -9.25
CA ARG A 372 -16.37 24.59 -8.57
C ARG A 372 -17.11 23.79 -7.51
N GLU A 373 -16.90 22.48 -7.49
CA GLU A 373 -17.35 21.61 -6.42
C GLU A 373 -16.17 20.76 -5.92
N GLY A 374 -15.55 21.20 -4.83
CA GLY A 374 -14.34 20.56 -4.30
C GLY A 374 -13.18 20.57 -5.30
N GLY A 375 -12.73 19.38 -5.69
CA GLY A 375 -11.67 19.15 -6.70
C GLY A 375 -12.17 19.03 -8.14
N TRP A 376 -13.44 19.38 -8.40
CA TRP A 376 -14.07 19.25 -9.72
C TRP A 376 -14.57 20.60 -10.26
N ALA A 377 -14.41 20.80 -11.56
CA ALA A 377 -15.07 21.84 -12.33
C ALA A 377 -16.36 21.25 -12.92
N VAL A 378 -17.50 21.87 -12.63
CA VAL A 378 -18.82 21.33 -12.97
C VAL A 378 -19.52 22.27 -13.93
N VAL A 379 -19.91 21.74 -15.09
CA VAL A 379 -20.82 22.37 -16.05
C VAL A 379 -22.20 21.76 -15.85
N GLU A 380 -23.19 22.59 -15.54
CA GLU A 380 -24.59 22.16 -15.44
C GLU A 380 -25.41 22.80 -16.55
N VAL A 381 -26.25 21.98 -17.19
CA VAL A 381 -27.22 22.43 -18.19
C VAL A 381 -28.60 21.96 -17.74
N GLU A 382 -29.48 22.90 -17.44
CA GLU A 382 -30.85 22.63 -17.01
C GLU A 382 -31.85 22.94 -18.13
N ASP A 383 -32.92 22.15 -18.17
CA ASP A 383 -34.06 22.34 -19.06
C ASP A 383 -35.40 22.31 -18.29
N ASP A 384 -36.51 22.58 -18.99
CA ASP A 384 -37.89 22.54 -18.48
C ASP A 384 -38.71 21.40 -19.13
N GLY A 385 -38.04 20.34 -19.55
CA GLY A 385 -38.66 19.18 -20.20
C GLY A 385 -39.44 18.27 -19.25
N PRO A 386 -40.03 17.18 -19.77
CA PRO A 386 -40.77 16.21 -18.96
C PRO A 386 -39.88 15.36 -18.03
N GLY A 387 -38.54 15.47 -18.16
CA GLY A 387 -37.59 14.57 -17.50
C GLY A 387 -37.58 13.17 -18.10
N LEU A 388 -36.94 12.22 -17.41
CA LEU A 388 -36.88 10.81 -17.79
C LEU A 388 -37.28 9.89 -16.63
N PRO A 389 -37.85 8.70 -16.90
CA PRO A 389 -38.01 7.67 -15.87
C PRO A 389 -36.66 7.30 -15.24
N ALA A 390 -36.64 7.00 -13.94
CA ALA A 390 -35.39 6.71 -13.21
C ALA A 390 -34.55 5.57 -13.83
N GLY A 391 -35.21 4.55 -14.40
CA GLY A 391 -34.53 3.44 -15.09
C GLY A 391 -33.95 3.78 -16.47
N GLU A 392 -34.18 4.98 -16.98
CA GLU A 392 -33.69 5.44 -18.28
C GLU A 392 -32.55 6.46 -18.17
N LEU A 393 -32.34 7.08 -17.01
CA LEU A 393 -31.31 8.12 -16.78
C LEU A 393 -29.90 7.69 -17.17
N ASP A 394 -29.51 6.45 -16.87
CA ASP A 394 -28.22 5.91 -17.28
C ASP A 394 -28.23 5.37 -18.72
N ARG A 395 -29.36 4.82 -19.15
CA ARG A 395 -29.50 4.16 -20.47
C ARG A 395 -29.48 5.15 -21.62
N VAL A 396 -29.87 6.41 -21.41
CA VAL A 396 -29.80 7.45 -22.44
C VAL A 396 -28.37 7.83 -22.86
N PHE A 397 -27.37 7.38 -22.11
CA PHE A 397 -25.97 7.47 -22.53
C PHE A 397 -25.52 6.29 -23.41
N GLU A 398 -26.35 5.26 -23.61
CA GLU A 398 -26.05 4.16 -24.52
C GLU A 398 -26.13 4.63 -25.98
N PRO A 399 -25.16 4.27 -26.84
CA PRO A 399 -25.20 4.62 -28.26
C PRO A 399 -26.48 4.12 -28.93
N PHE A 400 -27.11 4.99 -29.73
CA PHE A 400 -28.34 4.72 -30.48
C PHE A 400 -29.61 4.49 -29.64
N TYR A 401 -29.52 4.63 -28.31
CA TYR A 401 -30.69 4.52 -27.45
C TYR A 401 -31.52 5.82 -27.48
N ARG A 402 -32.84 5.67 -27.46
CA ARG A 402 -33.81 6.76 -27.35
C ARG A 402 -34.92 6.35 -26.38
N ALA A 403 -35.24 7.23 -25.43
CA ALA A 403 -36.34 7.04 -24.47
C ALA A 403 -37.73 7.06 -25.15
N GLU A 404 -37.88 7.83 -26.22
CA GLU A 404 -39.12 7.93 -27.00
C GLU A 404 -39.38 6.65 -27.82
N ARG A 405 -40.46 5.93 -27.52
CA ARG A 405 -40.93 4.80 -28.36
C ARG A 405 -41.59 5.25 -29.68
N SER A 406 -41.89 6.54 -29.81
CA SER A 406 -42.56 7.10 -30.98
C SER A 406 -41.56 7.42 -32.08
N ARG A 407 -41.70 6.75 -33.23
CA ARG A 407 -41.10 7.12 -34.53
C ARG A 407 -41.68 8.44 -35.08
N SER A 408 -42.03 9.41 -34.24
CA SER A 408 -42.40 10.74 -34.70
C SER A 408 -41.14 11.39 -35.27
N ARG A 409 -41.08 11.44 -36.61
CA ARG A 409 -40.05 12.07 -37.45
C ARG A 409 -39.74 13.54 -37.08
N VAL A 410 -40.46 14.13 -36.13
CA VAL A 410 -40.34 15.54 -35.71
C VAL A 410 -39.14 15.76 -34.77
N THR A 411 -38.74 14.76 -33.97
CA THR A 411 -37.61 14.88 -33.01
C THR A 411 -36.30 14.28 -33.54
N GLY A 412 -36.13 14.16 -34.87
CA GLY A 412 -34.95 13.61 -35.60
C GLY A 412 -33.58 13.76 -34.92
N GLY A 413 -33.19 12.77 -34.12
CA GLY A 413 -31.94 12.70 -33.39
C GLY A 413 -31.41 11.28 -33.39
N THR A 414 -30.10 11.14 -33.53
CA THR A 414 -29.39 9.86 -33.74
C THR A 414 -29.30 8.96 -32.51
N GLY A 415 -29.66 9.47 -31.33
CA GLY A 415 -29.36 8.79 -30.05
C GLY A 415 -27.86 8.74 -29.74
N LEU A 416 -27.02 9.51 -30.44
CA LEU A 416 -25.56 9.55 -30.20
C LEU A 416 -25.13 10.75 -29.35
N GLY A 417 -25.94 11.80 -29.23
CA GLY A 417 -25.55 13.05 -28.57
C GLY A 417 -25.02 12.84 -27.14
N LEU A 418 -25.81 12.18 -26.28
CA LEU A 418 -25.42 11.89 -24.89
C LEU A 418 -24.30 10.85 -24.81
N ALA A 419 -24.28 9.84 -25.67
CA ALA A 419 -23.17 8.88 -25.75
C ALA A 419 -21.84 9.58 -26.08
N VAL A 420 -21.86 10.58 -26.98
CA VAL A 420 -20.71 11.44 -27.30
C VAL A 420 -20.28 12.24 -26.07
N VAL A 421 -21.22 12.86 -25.35
CA VAL A 421 -20.90 13.58 -24.10
C VAL A 421 -20.18 12.65 -23.12
N ARG A 422 -20.74 11.46 -22.86
CA ARG A 422 -20.13 10.50 -21.93
C ARG A 422 -18.75 10.04 -22.37
N ALA A 423 -18.55 9.75 -23.66
CA ALA A 423 -17.25 9.37 -24.20
C ALA A 423 -16.21 10.47 -23.99
N ILE A 424 -16.55 11.72 -24.31
CA ILE A 424 -15.67 12.88 -24.14
C ILE A 424 -15.34 13.07 -22.67
N VAL A 425 -16.33 13.09 -21.78
CA VAL A 425 -16.13 13.34 -20.35
C VAL A 425 -15.27 12.26 -19.70
N LEU A 426 -15.51 10.99 -20.02
CA LEU A 426 -14.67 9.88 -19.55
C LEU A 426 -13.23 9.96 -20.08
N ALA A 427 -13.03 10.35 -21.34
CA ALA A 427 -11.70 10.57 -21.92
C ALA A 427 -10.93 11.71 -21.21
N HIS A 428 -11.64 12.63 -20.56
CA HIS A 428 -11.07 13.69 -19.73
C HIS A 428 -10.84 13.27 -18.27
N GLY A 429 -11.25 12.05 -17.88
CA GLY A 429 -11.21 11.59 -16.49
C GLY A 429 -12.34 12.17 -15.64
N GLY A 430 -13.38 12.69 -16.28
CA GLY A 430 -14.56 13.26 -15.66
C GLY A 430 -15.72 12.29 -15.54
N GLU A 431 -16.84 12.81 -15.03
CA GLU A 431 -18.10 12.10 -14.87
C GLU A 431 -19.26 12.93 -15.43
N VAL A 432 -20.27 12.27 -16.00
CA VAL A 432 -21.51 12.92 -16.46
C VAL A 432 -22.73 12.18 -15.93
N ALA A 433 -23.70 12.94 -15.45
CA ALA A 433 -24.96 12.42 -14.92
C ALA A 433 -26.16 13.25 -15.42
N LEU A 434 -27.33 12.61 -15.44
CA LEU A 434 -28.62 13.26 -15.65
C LEU A 434 -29.48 13.07 -14.41
N GLU A 435 -30.12 14.15 -13.97
CA GLU A 435 -31.00 14.15 -12.81
C GLU A 435 -32.32 14.86 -13.15
N ASN A 436 -33.44 14.32 -12.68
CA ASN A 436 -34.71 15.04 -12.76
C ASN A 436 -34.74 16.14 -11.69
N ARG A 437 -35.14 17.36 -12.09
CA ARG A 437 -35.30 18.48 -11.17
C ARG A 437 -36.62 18.37 -10.43
N ARG A 438 -36.64 18.80 -9.16
CA ARG A 438 -37.87 18.80 -8.32
C ARG A 438 -38.97 19.70 -8.87
N GLU A 439 -38.58 20.75 -9.59
CA GLU A 439 -39.45 21.78 -10.16
C GLU A 439 -39.98 21.39 -11.55
N GLY A 440 -39.60 20.21 -12.07
CA GLY A 440 -39.79 19.83 -13.47
C GLY A 440 -38.53 20.09 -14.30
N GLY A 441 -38.37 19.34 -15.40
CA GLY A 441 -37.16 19.39 -16.23
C GLY A 441 -36.04 18.45 -15.80
N MET A 442 -34.95 18.52 -16.56
CA MET A 442 -33.75 17.73 -16.35
C MET A 442 -32.54 18.63 -16.10
N ARG A 443 -31.59 18.13 -15.32
CA ARG A 443 -30.26 18.71 -15.13
C ARG A 443 -29.22 17.73 -15.63
N ALA A 444 -28.45 18.14 -16.62
CA ALA A 444 -27.23 17.46 -17.01
C ALA A 444 -26.05 18.05 -16.25
N ARG A 445 -25.31 17.20 -15.54
CA ARG A 445 -24.13 17.57 -14.76
C ARG A 445 -22.90 16.92 -15.37
N LEU A 446 -21.98 17.72 -15.88
CA LEU A 446 -20.68 17.32 -16.42
C LEU A 446 -19.60 17.79 -15.47
N ALA A 447 -18.81 16.88 -14.89
CA ALA A 447 -17.75 17.18 -13.94
C ALA A 447 -16.38 16.77 -14.49
N LEU A 448 -15.39 17.68 -14.41
CA LEU A 448 -14.00 17.46 -14.84
C LEU A 448 -13.05 17.69 -13.66
N PRO A 449 -11.96 16.91 -13.53
CA PRO A 449 -10.97 17.12 -12.48
C PRO A 449 -10.21 18.44 -12.71
N LEU A 450 -9.93 19.15 -11.62
CA LEU A 450 -9.19 20.42 -11.60
C LEU A 450 -7.67 20.28 -11.55
#